data_AF-A0A937KDU2-F1
#
_entry.id   AF-A0A937KDU2-F1
#
_cell.length_a   1.000
_cell.length_b   1.000
_cell.length_c   1.000
_cell.angle_alpha   90.00
_cell.angle_beta   90.00
_cell.angle_gamma   90.00
#
_symmetry.space_group_name_H-M   'P 1'
#
loop_
_entity.id
_entity.type
_entity.pdbx_description
1 polymer ?
#
loop_
_entity_poly.entity_id
_entity_poly.type
_entity_poly.pdbx_seq_one_letter_code
_entity_poly.pdbx_strand_id
1 'polypeptide(L)'
;MRVLFIFLLTLITFSGFGQCQWERFKAATDESTEAGKLLTDAIDEDAKLVNAWEVLDNAEITDLSDKIDDIRFVSNYLENNPGKAADQVSADIKNKGWQQWVHGVTGGGKLSFEEKIKLFIKKENALLTYERQDGIFFMQKTTNNDLGTGYSNELTFSFKYKTGPNINSKDMFGKIGLTEEGYLIGNLKKPTGMNNQQIKGVSEDALDMALYHFGRNNVNGIKALWVKNSELYPDLPDNKSINLIRFEEALERMDESMAVFETITGDYARSRGFGYLKEVKKLTENVDGIYGYEVIFEIMR
;
A
#
# COMPACT_ATOMS: atom_id res chain seq x y z
N MET A 1 39.96 37.05 -20.59
CA MET A 1 38.99 37.63 -19.63
C MET A 1 38.50 36.48 -18.76
N ARG A 2 39.10 36.30 -17.58
CA ARG A 2 38.74 35.22 -16.64
C ARG A 2 37.67 35.78 -15.72
N VAL A 3 36.45 35.28 -15.83
CA VAL A 3 35.34 35.65 -14.94
C VAL A 3 35.50 34.83 -13.67
N LEU A 4 35.77 35.56 -12.58
CA LEU A 4 35.88 35.06 -11.22
C LEU A 4 34.45 34.81 -10.71
N PHE A 5 34.02 33.55 -10.61
CA PHE A 5 32.77 33.19 -9.94
C PHE A 5 33.03 33.17 -8.44
N ILE A 6 32.57 34.21 -7.73
CA ILE A 6 32.57 34.28 -6.28
C ILE A 6 31.41 33.40 -5.80
N PHE A 7 31.73 32.19 -5.32
CA PHE A 7 30.80 31.41 -4.50
C PHE A 7 30.60 32.16 -3.19
N LEU A 8 29.43 32.77 -3.02
CA LEU A 8 28.97 33.27 -1.74
C LEU A 8 28.65 32.04 -0.88
N LEU A 9 29.64 31.54 -0.12
CA LEU A 9 29.37 30.62 0.98
C LEU A 9 28.51 31.36 2.01
N THR A 10 27.21 31.14 1.98
CA THR A 10 26.39 31.26 3.19
C THR A 10 26.89 30.21 4.18
N LEU A 11 27.80 30.61 5.07
CA LEU A 11 28.14 29.87 6.26
C LEU A 11 26.85 29.74 7.09
N ILE A 12 26.15 28.61 6.93
CA ILE A 12 25.21 28.15 7.94
C ILE A 12 26.09 27.72 9.12
N THR A 13 26.11 28.53 10.17
CA THR A 13 26.76 28.17 11.43
C THR A 13 26.00 27.01 12.06
N PHE A 14 26.34 25.79 11.68
CA PHE A 14 25.96 24.58 12.39
C PHE A 14 26.70 24.60 13.73
N SER A 15 26.00 24.96 14.80
CA SER A 15 26.45 24.70 16.18
C SER A 15 26.86 23.23 16.29
N GLY A 16 27.99 22.93 16.94
CA GLY A 16 28.71 21.64 16.90
C GLY A 16 27.94 20.34 17.19
N PHE A 17 26.65 20.39 17.49
CA PHE A 17 25.75 19.23 17.48
C PHE A 17 25.28 18.85 16.06
N GLY A 18 24.97 19.80 15.18
CA GLY A 18 24.42 19.51 13.86
C GLY A 18 25.47 19.10 12.81
N GLN A 19 26.75 19.40 13.06
CA GLN A 19 27.84 18.95 12.18
C GLN A 19 28.05 17.43 12.29
N CYS A 20 27.87 16.84 13.48
CA CYS A 20 27.98 15.39 13.69
C CYS A 20 26.80 14.61 13.07
N GLN A 21 25.59 15.19 13.11
CA GLN A 21 24.39 14.62 12.49
C GLN A 21 24.52 14.56 10.97
N TRP A 22 24.98 15.65 10.36
CA TRP A 22 25.18 15.74 8.91
C TRP A 22 26.23 14.77 8.39
N GLU A 23 27.36 14.63 9.10
CA GLU A 23 28.40 13.67 8.71
C GLU A 23 27.90 12.22 8.79
N ARG A 24 27.12 11.86 9.83
CA ARG A 24 26.46 10.55 9.92
C ARG A 24 25.48 10.32 8.78
N PHE A 25 24.65 11.31 8.45
CA PHE A 25 23.71 11.24 7.34
C PHE A 25 24.42 11.00 5.99
N LYS A 26 25.47 11.77 5.70
CA LYS A 26 26.25 11.63 4.45
C LYS A 26 26.98 10.29 4.37
N ALA A 27 27.41 9.72 5.50
CA ALA A 27 28.03 8.41 5.53
C ALA A 27 27.03 7.26 5.30
N ALA A 28 25.77 7.45 5.71
CA ALA A 28 24.72 6.45 5.59
C ALA A 28 23.94 6.52 4.26
N THR A 29 24.04 7.65 3.54
CA THR A 29 23.28 7.89 2.31
C THR A 29 24.15 7.65 1.07
N ASP A 30 23.73 6.72 0.21
CA ASP A 30 24.41 6.45 -1.05
C ASP A 30 23.91 7.37 -2.17
N GLU A 31 24.58 8.51 -2.35
CA GLU A 31 24.30 9.49 -3.40
C GLU A 31 24.58 9.00 -4.83
N SER A 32 25.13 7.79 -4.99
CA SER A 32 25.21 7.16 -6.31
C SER A 32 23.86 6.61 -6.79
N THR A 33 22.93 6.36 -5.86
CA THR A 33 21.56 5.91 -6.13
C THR A 33 20.60 7.08 -6.37
N GLU A 34 19.53 6.85 -7.14
CA GLU A 34 18.49 7.86 -7.37
C GLU A 34 17.75 8.24 -6.07
N ALA A 35 17.45 7.25 -5.24
CA ALA A 35 16.82 7.47 -3.94
C ALA A 35 17.71 8.26 -2.98
N GLY A 36 19.01 7.95 -2.91
CA GLY A 36 19.97 8.70 -2.11
C GLY A 36 20.10 10.16 -2.55
N LYS A 37 20.11 10.44 -3.86
CA LYS A 37 20.10 11.83 -4.37
C LYS A 37 18.85 12.59 -3.97
N LEU A 38 17.68 11.97 -4.16
CA LEU A 38 16.40 12.57 -3.77
C LEU A 38 16.35 12.89 -2.27
N LEU A 39 16.92 12.03 -1.43
CA LEU A 39 16.99 12.25 0.00
C LEU A 39 17.95 13.40 0.36
N THR A 40 19.13 13.45 -0.25
CA THR A 40 20.07 14.56 -0.06
C THR A 40 19.46 15.88 -0.50
N ASP A 41 18.88 15.94 -1.70
CA ASP A 41 18.25 17.16 -2.24
C ASP A 41 17.12 17.64 -1.33
N ALA A 42 16.26 16.73 -0.85
CA ALA A 42 15.17 17.09 0.06
C ALA A 42 15.65 17.66 1.40
N ILE A 43 16.77 17.16 1.92
CA ILE A 43 17.35 17.67 3.16
C ILE A 43 18.09 19.00 2.95
N ASP A 44 18.76 19.18 1.82
CA ASP A 44 19.34 20.47 1.45
C ASP A 44 18.26 21.56 1.32
N GLU A 45 17.06 21.19 0.86
CA GLU A 45 15.88 22.06 0.81
C GLU A 45 15.23 22.31 2.18
N ASP A 46 15.16 21.28 3.04
CA ASP A 46 14.61 21.37 4.39
C ASP A 46 15.50 20.66 5.42
N ALA A 47 16.40 21.44 6.04
CA ALA A 47 17.35 20.96 7.03
C ALA A 47 16.69 20.31 8.27
N LYS A 48 15.39 20.54 8.52
CA LYS A 48 14.66 19.88 9.62
C LYS A 48 14.53 18.37 9.40
N LEU A 49 14.57 17.93 8.15
CA LEU A 49 14.51 16.52 7.79
C LEU A 49 15.73 15.73 8.31
N VAL A 50 16.87 16.37 8.57
CA VAL A 50 18.03 15.71 9.23
C VAL A 50 17.65 15.18 10.60
N ASN A 51 16.93 15.98 11.41
CA ASN A 51 16.53 15.57 12.75
C ASN A 51 15.55 14.40 12.70
N ALA A 52 14.64 14.41 11.72
CA ALA A 52 13.69 13.33 11.53
C ALA A 52 14.36 12.05 11.02
N TRP A 53 15.34 12.17 10.12
CA TRP A 53 16.19 11.07 9.68
C TRP A 53 16.97 10.46 10.85
N GLU A 54 17.59 11.30 11.68
CA GLU A 54 18.34 10.84 12.85
C GLU A 54 17.44 10.11 13.85
N VAL A 55 16.19 10.56 14.03
CA VAL A 55 15.24 9.85 14.90
C VAL A 55 15.03 8.41 14.44
N LEU A 56 14.90 8.19 13.13
CA LEU A 56 14.74 6.85 12.55
C LEU A 56 16.03 6.04 12.62
N ASP A 57 17.18 6.66 12.37
CA ASP A 57 18.51 6.03 12.46
C ASP A 57 18.80 5.55 13.89
N ASN A 58 18.60 6.42 14.89
CA ASN A 58 18.75 6.09 16.31
C ASN A 58 17.73 5.04 16.79
N ALA A 59 16.61 4.91 16.09
CA ALA A 59 15.61 3.87 16.33
C ALA A 59 15.92 2.54 15.59
N GLU A 60 17.07 2.45 14.92
CA GLU A 60 17.56 1.26 14.19
C GLU A 60 16.66 0.86 13.01
N ILE A 61 16.02 1.84 12.37
CA ILE A 61 15.27 1.62 11.13
C ILE A 61 16.26 1.55 9.95
N THR A 62 16.24 0.45 9.20
CA THR A 62 17.15 0.23 8.06
C THR A 62 16.61 0.86 6.77
N ASP A 63 17.49 0.97 5.77
CA ASP A 63 17.17 1.35 4.39
C ASP A 63 16.53 2.76 4.29
N LEU A 64 17.06 3.70 5.08
CA LEU A 64 16.52 5.06 5.16
C LEU A 64 16.63 5.86 3.85
N SER A 65 17.54 5.47 2.95
CA SER A 65 17.70 6.10 1.62
C SER A 65 16.40 6.13 0.82
N ASP A 66 15.54 5.14 1.02
CA ASP A 66 14.31 4.96 0.24
C ASP A 66 13.06 5.36 1.04
N LYS A 67 13.24 6.03 2.19
CA LYS A 67 12.22 6.29 3.20
C LYS A 67 11.92 7.77 3.43
N ILE A 68 12.05 8.59 2.39
CA ILE A 68 11.79 10.03 2.48
C ILE A 68 10.39 10.36 3.05
N ASP A 69 9.38 9.55 2.75
CA ASP A 69 8.03 9.75 3.29
C ASP A 69 7.95 9.45 4.80
N ASP A 70 8.65 8.42 5.28
CA ASP A 70 8.75 8.11 6.72
C ASP A 70 9.48 9.26 7.45
N ILE A 71 10.53 9.81 6.84
CA ILE A 71 11.29 10.96 7.37
C ILE A 71 10.41 12.20 7.45
N ARG A 72 9.67 12.53 6.38
CA ARG A 72 8.71 13.64 6.39
C ARG A 72 7.62 13.45 7.45
N PHE A 73 7.16 12.22 7.63
CA PHE A 73 6.18 11.90 8.68
C PHE A 73 6.72 12.21 10.07
N VAL A 74 7.94 11.78 10.40
CA VAL A 74 8.57 12.08 11.70
C VAL A 74 8.80 13.57 11.87
N SER A 75 9.25 14.27 10.81
CA SER A 75 9.42 15.73 10.84
C SER A 75 8.12 16.43 11.22
N ASN A 76 7.03 16.13 10.52
CA ASN A 76 5.70 16.66 10.83
C ASN A 76 5.25 16.31 12.26
N TYR A 77 5.53 15.09 12.73
CA TYR A 77 5.18 14.71 14.10
C TYR A 77 5.92 15.56 15.13
N LEU A 78 7.23 15.77 14.97
CA LEU A 78 8.05 16.57 15.89
C LEU A 78 7.60 18.03 15.92
N GLU A 79 7.28 18.61 14.75
CA GLU A 79 6.76 19.98 14.66
C GLU A 79 5.43 20.15 15.38
N ASN A 80 4.52 19.17 15.24
CA ASN A 80 3.21 19.22 15.87
C ASN A 80 3.21 18.80 17.35
N ASN A 81 4.34 18.26 17.85
CA ASN A 81 4.49 17.79 19.22
C ASN A 81 5.77 18.35 19.86
N PRO A 82 5.90 19.69 20.02
CA PRO A 82 7.15 20.32 20.48
C PRO A 82 7.56 19.91 21.92
N GLY A 83 6.64 19.33 22.70
CA GLY A 83 6.93 18.76 24.02
C GLY A 83 7.55 17.36 24.00
N LYS A 84 7.71 16.74 22.82
CA LYS A 84 8.36 15.42 22.65
C LYS A 84 9.76 15.62 22.09
N ALA A 85 10.78 15.35 22.91
CA ALA A 85 12.17 15.41 22.47
C ALA A 85 12.47 14.30 21.45
N ALA A 86 13.35 14.58 20.47
CA ALA A 86 13.74 13.63 19.42
C ALA A 86 14.18 12.27 20.00
N ASP A 87 15.05 12.27 21.01
CA ASP A 87 15.53 11.03 21.65
C ASP A 87 14.39 10.21 22.28
N GLN A 88 13.36 10.87 22.82
CA GLN A 88 12.19 10.17 23.34
C GLN A 88 11.39 9.52 22.22
N VAL A 89 11.29 10.19 21.06
CA VAL A 89 10.63 9.64 19.88
C VAL A 89 11.42 8.46 19.32
N SER A 90 12.74 8.56 19.22
CA SER A 90 13.60 7.45 18.78
C SER A 90 13.46 6.24 19.71
N ALA A 91 13.51 6.46 21.03
CA ALA A 91 13.33 5.40 22.01
C ALA A 91 11.93 4.77 21.92
N ASP A 92 10.88 5.59 21.74
CA ASP A 92 9.52 5.10 21.54
C ASP A 92 9.39 4.25 20.27
N ILE A 93 9.96 4.69 19.15
CA ILE A 93 9.98 3.95 17.89
C ILE A 93 10.74 2.64 18.06
N LYS A 94 11.91 2.66 18.69
CA LYS A 94 12.74 1.47 18.93
C LYS A 94 12.01 0.45 19.80
N ASN A 95 11.38 0.90 20.88
CA ASN A 95 10.70 0.02 21.84
C ASN A 95 9.37 -0.55 21.28
N LYS A 96 8.61 0.23 20.52
CA LYS A 96 7.31 -0.18 19.96
C LYS A 96 7.45 -0.87 18.60
N GLY A 97 8.49 -0.52 17.86
CA GLY A 97 8.62 -0.71 16.42
C GLY A 97 7.93 0.41 15.63
N TRP A 98 8.56 0.87 14.55
CA TRP A 98 8.08 1.94 13.65
C TRP A 98 6.57 1.92 13.43
N GLN A 99 6.07 0.79 12.98
CA GLN A 99 4.68 0.65 12.59
C GLN A 99 3.68 0.80 13.76
N GLN A 100 4.01 0.28 14.94
CA GLN A 100 3.17 0.44 16.15
C GLN A 100 3.25 1.87 16.69
N TRP A 101 4.41 2.49 16.56
CA TRP A 101 4.58 3.89 16.92
C TRP A 101 3.72 4.79 16.02
N VAL A 102 3.82 4.63 14.69
CA VAL A 102 2.96 5.35 13.72
C VAL A 102 1.49 5.13 14.03
N HIS A 103 1.07 3.88 14.30
CA HIS A 103 -0.31 3.57 14.71
C HIS A 103 -0.75 4.38 15.94
N GLY A 104 0.06 4.38 16.99
CA GLY A 104 -0.24 5.09 18.23
C GLY A 104 -0.37 6.60 18.05
N VAL A 105 0.48 7.21 17.24
CA VAL A 105 0.51 8.67 17.04
C VAL A 105 -0.52 9.17 16.02
N THR A 106 -0.86 8.37 15.01
CA THR A 106 -1.93 8.69 14.04
C THR A 106 -3.33 8.46 14.60
N GLY A 107 -3.45 8.10 15.88
CA GLY A 107 -4.73 7.86 16.53
C GLY A 107 -5.42 6.62 15.96
N GLY A 108 -4.66 5.56 15.70
CA GLY A 108 -5.10 4.34 15.03
C GLY A 108 -6.37 3.67 15.58
N GLY A 109 -6.81 4.02 16.80
CA GLY A 109 -8.10 3.62 17.39
C GLY A 109 -9.25 4.64 17.37
N LYS A 110 -9.08 5.87 16.85
CA LYS A 110 -10.13 6.93 16.91
C LYS A 110 -10.86 7.19 15.59
N LEU A 111 -10.23 6.94 14.45
CA LEU A 111 -10.83 7.15 13.13
C LEU A 111 -11.42 5.85 12.59
N SER A 112 -12.63 5.93 12.03
CA SER A 112 -13.23 4.86 11.25
C SER A 112 -12.37 4.53 10.01
N PHE A 113 -12.52 3.31 9.49
CA PHE A 113 -11.84 2.90 8.25
C PHE A 113 -12.12 3.86 7.08
N GLU A 114 -13.36 4.34 6.97
CA GLU A 114 -13.78 5.32 5.96
C GLU A 114 -13.04 6.66 6.10
N GLU A 115 -12.88 7.18 7.32
CA GLU A 115 -12.13 8.42 7.56
C GLU A 115 -10.65 8.27 7.25
N LYS A 116 -10.07 7.09 7.54
CA LYS A 116 -8.68 6.80 7.17
C LYS A 116 -8.52 6.81 5.65
N ILE A 117 -9.42 6.15 4.91
CA ILE A 117 -9.41 6.16 3.44
C ILE A 117 -9.48 7.59 2.88
N LYS A 118 -10.33 8.45 3.44
CA LYS A 118 -10.43 9.88 3.04
C LYS A 118 -9.09 10.59 3.12
N LEU A 119 -8.40 10.45 4.25
CA LEU A 119 -7.09 11.10 4.49
C LEU A 119 -6.01 10.53 3.56
N PHE A 120 -6.02 9.21 3.34
CA PHE A 120 -5.09 8.54 2.44
C PHE A 120 -5.24 9.02 0.99
N ILE A 121 -6.47 9.12 0.48
CA ILE A 121 -6.73 9.61 -0.89
C ILE A 121 -6.26 11.05 -1.07
N LYS A 122 -6.44 11.90 -0.05
CA LYS A 122 -5.99 13.30 -0.07
C LYS A 122 -4.48 13.48 0.07
N LYS A 123 -3.72 12.40 0.26
CA LYS A 123 -2.29 12.40 0.60
C LYS A 123 -1.95 13.12 1.90
N GLU A 124 -2.94 13.35 2.75
CA GLU A 124 -2.72 13.92 4.09
C GLU A 124 -2.10 12.88 5.05
N ASN A 125 -2.15 11.59 4.67
CA ASN A 125 -1.50 10.51 5.38
C ASN A 125 -0.94 9.48 4.38
N ALA A 126 0.37 9.50 4.15
CA ALA A 126 1.05 8.62 3.18
C ALA A 126 1.02 7.13 3.59
N LEU A 127 0.75 6.86 4.87
CA LEU A 127 0.65 5.53 5.47
C LEU A 127 -0.69 5.40 6.20
N LEU A 128 -1.56 4.51 5.72
CA LEU A 128 -2.84 4.21 6.33
C LEU A 128 -2.72 2.97 7.22
N THR A 129 -3.01 3.13 8.50
CA THR A 129 -2.95 2.02 9.48
C THR A 129 -4.32 1.72 10.06
N TYR A 130 -4.72 0.45 10.05
CA TYR A 130 -5.99 0.01 10.63
C TYR A 130 -5.91 -1.39 11.24
N GLU A 131 -6.75 -1.64 12.25
CA GLU A 131 -6.83 -2.93 12.94
C GLU A 131 -8.05 -3.70 12.43
N ARG A 132 -7.87 -5.01 12.27
CA ARG A 132 -8.95 -5.99 12.14
C ARG A 132 -8.81 -7.04 13.24
N GLN A 133 -9.81 -7.91 13.38
CA GLN A 133 -9.75 -9.03 14.32
C GLN A 133 -8.52 -9.93 14.12
N ASP A 134 -7.98 -9.99 12.89
CA ASP A 134 -6.87 -10.84 12.49
C ASP A 134 -5.51 -10.13 12.42
N GLY A 135 -5.40 -8.85 12.83
CA GLY A 135 -4.11 -8.16 12.96
C GLY A 135 -4.12 -6.68 12.60
N ILE A 136 -2.92 -6.11 12.49
CA ILE A 136 -2.73 -4.70 12.08
C ILE A 136 -2.27 -4.66 10.63
N PHE A 137 -2.92 -3.78 9.88
CA PHE A 137 -2.73 -3.60 8.44
C PHE A 137 -2.18 -2.21 8.17
N PHE A 138 -1.25 -2.15 7.24
CA PHE A 138 -0.59 -0.93 6.78
C PHE A 138 -0.77 -0.84 5.28
N MET A 139 -1.19 0.30 4.78
CA MET A 139 -1.36 0.55 3.36
C MET A 139 -0.57 1.80 2.98
N GLN A 140 0.26 1.69 1.94
CA GLN A 140 1.07 2.77 1.42
C GLN A 140 0.81 2.90 -0.08
N LYS A 141 0.79 4.12 -0.61
CA LYS A 141 0.77 4.31 -2.07
C LYS A 141 2.16 3.98 -2.60
N THR A 142 2.27 3.10 -3.61
CA THR A 142 3.55 2.77 -4.25
C THR A 142 3.51 3.11 -5.73
N THR A 143 4.63 3.60 -6.27
CA THR A 143 4.83 3.83 -7.71
C THR A 143 5.45 2.61 -8.41
N ASN A 144 6.09 1.72 -7.65
CA ASN A 144 6.86 0.60 -8.17
C ASN A 144 6.20 -0.72 -7.78
N ASN A 145 5.44 -1.27 -8.72
CA ASN A 145 5.39 -2.69 -9.07
C ASN A 145 4.48 -2.83 -10.28
N ASP A 146 5.03 -3.32 -11.38
CA ASP A 146 4.29 -3.54 -12.62
C ASP A 146 3.35 -4.74 -12.45
N LEU A 147 2.19 -4.49 -11.85
CA LEU A 147 1.10 -5.46 -11.71
C LEU A 147 0.15 -5.44 -12.93
N GLY A 148 0.54 -4.75 -14.01
CA GLY A 148 0.00 -4.95 -15.36
C GLY A 148 -1.51 -5.02 -15.48
N THR A 149 -2.26 -4.03 -14.96
CA THR A 149 -3.70 -3.92 -15.25
C THR A 149 -3.95 -3.24 -16.62
N GLY A 150 -3.09 -2.32 -17.07
CA GLY A 150 -3.09 -1.77 -18.44
C GLY A 150 -4.06 -0.60 -18.71
N TYR A 151 -4.67 -0.02 -17.67
CA TYR A 151 -5.67 1.05 -17.74
C TYR A 151 -5.10 2.41 -17.34
N SER A 152 -5.68 3.49 -17.87
CA SER A 152 -5.20 4.86 -17.67
C SER A 152 -5.52 5.47 -16.29
N ASN A 153 -6.53 4.94 -15.58
CA ASN A 153 -7.03 5.46 -14.30
C ASN A 153 -6.80 4.48 -13.14
N GLU A 154 -5.54 4.20 -12.83
CA GLU A 154 -5.16 3.18 -11.85
C GLU A 154 -4.61 3.77 -10.56
N LEU A 155 -5.06 3.22 -9.43
CA LEU A 155 -4.44 3.39 -8.13
C LEU A 155 -3.61 2.15 -7.79
N THR A 156 -2.30 2.33 -7.74
CA THR A 156 -1.36 1.32 -7.22
C THR A 156 -1.14 1.54 -5.73
N PHE A 157 -1.24 0.47 -4.95
CA PHE A 157 -1.00 0.50 -3.51
C PHE A 157 -0.24 -0.76 -3.07
N SER A 158 0.57 -0.62 -2.03
CA SER A 158 1.16 -1.72 -1.30
C SER A 158 0.43 -1.88 0.03
N PHE A 159 0.25 -3.13 0.43
CA PHE A 159 -0.28 -3.54 1.71
C PHE A 159 0.82 -4.26 2.47
N LYS A 160 1.11 -3.83 3.69
CA LYS A 160 1.93 -4.62 4.62
C LYS A 160 1.04 -5.18 5.71
N TYR A 161 1.14 -6.48 5.93
CA TYR A 161 0.45 -7.17 7.01
C TYR A 161 1.44 -7.49 8.13
N LYS A 162 1.10 -7.17 9.39
CA LYS A 162 1.88 -7.57 10.57
C LYS A 162 1.00 -8.23 11.62
N THR A 163 1.35 -9.46 12.00
CA THR A 163 0.87 -10.09 13.25
C THR A 163 1.95 -9.98 14.31
N GLY A 164 1.68 -9.22 15.37
CA GLY A 164 2.45 -9.26 16.61
C GLY A 164 3.87 -8.67 16.56
N PRO A 165 4.60 -8.72 17.70
CA PRO A 165 5.84 -7.96 17.89
C PRO A 165 7.01 -8.40 16.99
N ASN A 166 7.08 -9.68 16.58
CA ASN A 166 8.28 -10.29 15.97
C ASN A 166 8.02 -11.14 14.70
N ILE A 167 7.24 -10.65 13.72
CA ILE A 167 7.03 -11.41 12.46
C ILE A 167 7.36 -10.54 11.26
N ASN A 168 8.21 -11.08 10.37
CA ASN A 168 8.58 -10.55 9.06
C ASN A 168 7.34 -10.03 8.33
N SER A 169 7.25 -8.72 8.10
CA SER A 169 6.14 -8.13 7.34
C SER A 169 6.12 -8.74 5.94
N LYS A 170 4.97 -9.26 5.52
CA LYS A 170 4.78 -9.72 4.15
C LYS A 170 4.11 -8.60 3.36
N ASP A 171 4.83 -8.08 2.37
CA ASP A 171 4.31 -7.07 1.46
C ASP A 171 3.41 -7.76 0.43
N MET A 172 2.14 -7.37 0.40
CA MET A 172 1.22 -7.66 -0.68
C MET A 172 1.12 -6.42 -1.57
N PHE A 173 1.12 -6.62 -2.88
CA PHE A 173 0.97 -5.52 -3.82
C PHE A 173 -0.37 -5.65 -4.52
N GLY A 174 -1.06 -4.53 -4.67
CA GLY A 174 -2.33 -4.49 -5.36
C GLY A 174 -2.48 -3.26 -6.24
N LYS A 175 -3.32 -3.43 -7.24
CA LYS A 175 -3.62 -2.40 -8.21
C LYS A 175 -5.11 -2.44 -8.49
N ILE A 176 -5.79 -1.32 -8.28
CA ILE A 176 -7.22 -1.18 -8.56
C ILE A 176 -7.44 -0.02 -9.50
N GLY A 177 -8.34 -0.22 -10.46
CA GLY A 177 -8.78 0.81 -11.40
C GLY A 177 -10.29 0.84 -11.55
N LEU A 178 -10.75 1.84 -12.28
CA LEU A 178 -12.11 1.94 -12.79
C LEU A 178 -12.05 1.89 -14.32
N THR A 179 -12.82 0.99 -14.93
CA THR A 179 -12.95 0.96 -16.40
C THR A 179 -13.74 2.17 -16.90
N GLU A 180 -13.63 2.50 -18.19
CA GLU A 180 -14.45 3.54 -18.82
C GLU A 180 -15.96 3.25 -18.69
N GLU A 181 -16.31 1.97 -18.65
CA GLU A 181 -17.67 1.47 -18.43
C GLU A 181 -18.13 1.57 -16.96
N GLY A 182 -17.28 2.05 -16.04
CA GLY A 182 -17.60 2.23 -14.62
C GLY A 182 -17.51 0.98 -13.76
N TYR A 183 -16.74 -0.05 -14.15
CA TYR A 183 -16.52 -1.23 -13.31
C TYR A 183 -15.21 -1.13 -12.52
N LEU A 184 -15.27 -1.49 -11.24
CA LEU A 184 -14.07 -1.70 -10.44
C LEU A 184 -13.37 -2.97 -10.90
N ILE A 185 -12.05 -2.87 -11.09
CA ILE A 185 -11.16 -3.98 -11.43
C ILE A 185 -9.99 -3.99 -10.45
N GLY A 186 -9.48 -5.16 -10.10
CA GLY A 186 -8.37 -5.22 -9.15
C GLY A 186 -7.52 -6.47 -9.31
N ASN A 187 -6.20 -6.29 -9.26
CA ASN A 187 -5.22 -7.37 -9.17
C ASN A 187 -4.51 -7.31 -7.83
N LEU A 188 -4.35 -8.47 -7.18
CA LEU A 188 -3.62 -8.62 -5.93
C LEU A 188 -2.59 -9.73 -6.08
N LYS A 189 -1.33 -9.43 -5.79
CA LYS A 189 -0.24 -10.40 -5.78
C LYS A 189 -0.02 -10.92 -4.37
N LYS A 190 -0.53 -12.13 -4.09
CA LYS A 190 -0.36 -12.81 -2.80
C LYS A 190 1.13 -13.05 -2.49
N PRO A 191 1.63 -12.69 -1.29
CA PRO A 191 2.97 -13.07 -0.86
C PRO A 191 3.05 -14.53 -0.38
N THR A 192 4.20 -15.16 -0.58
CA THR A 192 4.46 -16.56 -0.20
C THR A 192 4.19 -16.79 1.31
N GLY A 193 3.39 -17.81 1.62
CA GLY A 193 3.05 -18.21 2.99
C GLY A 193 2.07 -17.30 3.74
N MET A 194 1.29 -16.45 3.07
CA MET A 194 0.09 -15.81 3.65
C MET A 194 -1.12 -16.77 3.54
N ASN A 195 -1.98 -16.82 4.56
CA ASN A 195 -3.16 -17.70 4.54
C ASN A 195 -4.32 -17.06 3.76
N ASN A 196 -5.32 -17.85 3.37
CA ASN A 196 -6.41 -17.39 2.49
C ASN A 196 -7.40 -16.44 3.19
N GLN A 197 -7.52 -16.51 4.52
CA GLN A 197 -8.41 -15.62 5.28
C GLN A 197 -7.87 -14.18 5.32
N GLN A 198 -6.56 -14.04 5.51
CA GLN A 198 -5.85 -12.75 5.46
C GLN A 198 -6.02 -12.08 4.09
N ILE A 199 -5.92 -12.85 3.01
CA ILE A 199 -6.07 -12.34 1.63
C ILE A 199 -7.48 -11.86 1.36
N LYS A 200 -8.50 -12.61 1.82
CA LYS A 200 -9.90 -12.19 1.71
C LYS A 200 -10.06 -10.80 2.32
N GLY A 201 -9.61 -10.62 3.56
CA GLY A 201 -9.74 -9.37 4.26
C GLY A 201 -9.13 -8.19 3.50
N VAL A 202 -7.87 -8.31 3.10
CA VAL A 202 -7.21 -7.20 2.38
C VAL A 202 -7.83 -6.94 1.01
N SER A 203 -8.36 -7.98 0.33
CA SER A 203 -9.07 -7.79 -0.94
C SER A 203 -10.31 -6.93 -0.79
N GLU A 204 -11.08 -7.15 0.28
CA GLU A 204 -12.28 -6.36 0.60
C GLU A 204 -11.91 -4.91 0.91
N ASP A 205 -10.87 -4.70 1.72
CA ASP A 205 -10.40 -3.36 2.11
C ASP A 205 -9.90 -2.55 0.89
N ALA A 206 -9.21 -3.22 -0.03
CA ALA A 206 -8.74 -2.62 -1.26
C ALA A 206 -9.91 -2.16 -2.15
N LEU A 207 -10.92 -3.02 -2.32
CA LEU A 207 -12.10 -2.70 -3.11
C LEU A 207 -12.95 -1.60 -2.45
N ASP A 208 -13.06 -1.59 -1.12
CA ASP A 208 -13.75 -0.52 -0.38
C ASP A 208 -13.05 0.83 -0.55
N MET A 209 -11.73 0.85 -0.51
CA MET A 209 -10.95 2.05 -0.83
C MET A 209 -11.24 2.54 -2.24
N ALA A 210 -11.28 1.65 -3.22
CA ALA A 210 -11.55 2.02 -4.60
C ALA A 210 -12.97 2.55 -4.78
N LEU A 211 -13.95 1.89 -4.17
CA LEU A 211 -15.34 2.33 -4.18
C LEU A 211 -15.48 3.74 -3.58
N TYR A 212 -14.74 4.02 -2.52
CA TYR A 212 -14.70 5.34 -1.91
C TYR A 212 -14.00 6.37 -2.81
N HIS A 213 -12.85 6.02 -3.39
CA HIS A 213 -12.06 6.91 -4.24
C HIS A 213 -12.80 7.34 -5.51
N PHE A 214 -13.36 6.37 -6.25
CA PHE A 214 -14.10 6.64 -7.47
C PHE A 214 -15.51 7.19 -7.19
N GLY A 215 -16.00 7.01 -5.96
CA GLY A 215 -17.32 7.43 -5.52
C GLY A 215 -18.38 6.42 -5.96
N ARG A 216 -19.19 5.94 -5.01
CA ARG A 216 -20.21 4.90 -5.24
C ARG A 216 -21.12 5.16 -6.43
N ASN A 217 -21.50 6.43 -6.67
CA ASN A 217 -22.41 6.81 -7.75
C ASN A 217 -21.80 6.66 -9.15
N ASN A 218 -20.46 6.59 -9.24
CA ASN A 218 -19.74 6.42 -10.50
C ASN A 218 -19.38 4.95 -10.78
N VAL A 219 -19.72 4.03 -9.86
CA VAL A 219 -19.39 2.61 -9.97
C VAL A 219 -20.64 1.81 -10.31
N ASN A 220 -20.65 1.24 -11.52
CA ASN A 220 -21.70 0.35 -12.00
C ASN A 220 -21.62 -1.04 -11.37
N GLY A 221 -20.42 -1.50 -11.02
CA GLY A 221 -20.20 -2.86 -10.59
C GLY A 221 -18.74 -3.24 -10.37
N ILE A 222 -18.51 -4.55 -10.29
CA ILE A 222 -17.19 -5.17 -10.16
C ILE A 222 -16.98 -6.10 -11.35
N LYS A 223 -15.86 -5.92 -12.06
CA LYS A 223 -15.39 -6.83 -13.12
C LYS A 223 -14.17 -7.57 -12.59
N ALA A 224 -14.27 -8.89 -12.49
CA ALA A 224 -13.24 -9.74 -11.92
C ALA A 224 -12.72 -10.75 -12.95
N LEU A 225 -11.40 -10.96 -12.97
CA LEU A 225 -10.74 -11.99 -13.77
C LEU A 225 -10.31 -13.13 -12.87
N TRP A 226 -10.82 -14.33 -13.14
CA TRP A 226 -10.53 -15.55 -12.39
C TRP A 226 -9.75 -16.49 -13.28
N VAL A 227 -8.42 -16.42 -13.18
CA VAL A 227 -7.53 -17.07 -14.15
C VAL A 227 -6.57 -18.07 -13.52
N LYS A 228 -6.09 -18.98 -14.37
CA LYS A 228 -4.89 -19.78 -14.17
C LYS A 228 -3.70 -19.06 -14.81
N ASN A 229 -2.70 -18.72 -14.01
CA ASN A 229 -1.50 -18.03 -14.45
C ASN A 229 -0.34 -18.34 -13.49
N SER A 230 0.73 -18.97 -14.00
CA SER A 230 1.90 -19.40 -13.20
C SER A 230 2.79 -18.25 -12.73
N GLU A 231 2.77 -17.10 -13.40
CA GLU A 231 3.55 -15.93 -13.00
C GLU A 231 2.87 -15.16 -11.86
N LEU A 232 1.54 -15.04 -11.93
CA LEU A 232 0.73 -14.37 -10.90
C LEU A 232 0.51 -15.26 -9.68
N TYR A 233 0.38 -16.58 -9.89
CA TYR A 233 0.01 -17.54 -8.85
C TYR A 233 0.95 -18.76 -8.80
N PRO A 234 2.28 -18.58 -8.68
CA PRO A 234 3.24 -19.68 -8.70
C PRO A 234 3.03 -20.69 -7.55
N ASP A 235 2.57 -20.20 -6.39
CA ASP A 235 2.44 -20.97 -5.15
C ASP A 235 1.00 -21.46 -4.88
N LEU A 236 0.05 -21.28 -5.81
CA LEU A 236 -1.33 -21.73 -5.65
C LEU A 236 -1.59 -23.04 -6.40
N PRO A 237 -2.53 -23.88 -5.92
CA PRO A 237 -2.91 -25.12 -6.60
C PRO A 237 -3.22 -24.88 -8.08
N ASP A 238 -2.59 -25.67 -8.95
CA ASP A 238 -2.67 -25.57 -10.41
C ASP A 238 -2.40 -24.17 -10.99
N ASN A 239 -1.71 -23.30 -10.24
CA ASN A 239 -1.50 -21.90 -10.56
C ASN A 239 -2.79 -21.09 -10.78
N LYS A 240 -3.87 -21.49 -10.10
CA LYS A 240 -5.18 -20.83 -10.21
C LYS A 240 -5.32 -19.71 -9.18
N SER A 241 -6.01 -18.63 -9.56
CA SER A 241 -6.47 -17.63 -8.61
C SER A 241 -7.41 -18.25 -7.57
N ILE A 242 -7.45 -17.70 -6.35
CA ILE A 242 -8.33 -18.24 -5.29
C ILE A 242 -9.81 -18.18 -5.70
N ASN A 243 -10.22 -17.16 -6.45
CA ASN A 243 -11.57 -17.07 -6.97
C ASN A 243 -11.87 -18.20 -7.96
N LEU A 244 -10.93 -18.54 -8.86
CA LEU A 244 -11.09 -19.64 -9.80
C LEU A 244 -11.22 -20.99 -9.07
N ILE A 245 -10.35 -21.25 -8.09
CA ILE A 245 -10.40 -22.48 -7.28
C ILE A 245 -11.77 -22.61 -6.61
N ARG A 246 -12.20 -21.57 -5.88
CA ARG A 246 -13.48 -21.58 -5.16
C ARG A 246 -14.69 -21.70 -6.09
N PHE A 247 -14.62 -21.07 -7.25
CA PHE A 247 -15.68 -21.13 -8.25
C PHE A 247 -15.82 -22.54 -8.80
N GLU A 248 -14.72 -23.18 -9.20
CA GLU A 248 -14.71 -24.56 -9.69
C GLU A 248 -15.20 -25.54 -8.62
N GLU A 249 -14.73 -25.41 -7.37
CA GLU A 249 -15.22 -26.20 -6.23
C GLU A 249 -16.73 -25.99 -5.97
N ALA A 250 -17.24 -24.78 -6.15
CA ALA A 250 -18.66 -24.50 -5.99
C ALA A 250 -19.50 -25.09 -7.14
N LEU A 251 -19.00 -25.05 -8.38
CA LEU A 251 -19.68 -25.62 -9.55
C LEU A 251 -19.93 -27.13 -9.43
N GLU A 252 -19.13 -27.85 -8.64
CA GLU A 252 -19.37 -29.28 -8.37
C GLU A 252 -20.67 -29.55 -7.59
N ARG A 253 -21.21 -28.53 -6.91
CA ARG A 253 -22.31 -28.68 -5.95
C ARG A 253 -23.47 -27.71 -6.15
N MET A 254 -23.35 -26.71 -7.03
CA MET A 254 -24.42 -25.75 -7.32
C MET A 254 -24.31 -25.14 -8.71
N ASP A 255 -25.40 -24.52 -9.17
CA ASP A 255 -25.45 -23.83 -10.46
C ASP A 255 -24.51 -22.62 -10.52
N GLU A 256 -24.07 -22.28 -11.73
CA GLU A 256 -23.15 -21.17 -12.01
C GLU A 256 -23.57 -19.85 -11.36
N SER A 257 -24.86 -19.51 -11.44
CA SER A 257 -25.41 -18.26 -10.89
C SER A 257 -25.32 -18.16 -9.36
N MET A 258 -25.18 -19.29 -8.66
CA MET A 258 -24.92 -19.35 -7.22
C MET A 258 -23.43 -19.48 -6.92
N ALA A 259 -22.72 -20.31 -7.70
CA ALA A 259 -21.30 -20.60 -7.53
C ALA A 259 -20.43 -19.34 -7.60
N VAL A 260 -20.77 -18.38 -8.47
CA VAL A 260 -20.02 -17.11 -8.58
C VAL A 260 -19.92 -16.35 -7.25
N PHE A 261 -20.90 -16.52 -6.36
CA PHE A 261 -20.95 -15.82 -5.08
C PHE A 261 -20.30 -16.58 -3.92
N GLU A 262 -19.81 -17.79 -4.14
CA GLU A 262 -18.95 -18.51 -3.17
C GLU A 262 -17.47 -18.09 -3.29
N THR A 263 -17.16 -17.26 -4.28
CA THR A 263 -15.83 -16.65 -4.49
C THR A 263 -15.61 -15.45 -3.57
N ILE A 264 -14.35 -15.03 -3.39
CA ILE A 264 -14.02 -13.82 -2.60
C ILE A 264 -14.66 -12.59 -3.25
N THR A 265 -14.52 -12.43 -4.57
CA THR A 265 -15.09 -11.29 -5.29
C THR A 265 -16.60 -11.30 -5.32
N GLY A 266 -17.23 -12.47 -5.42
CA GLY A 266 -18.69 -12.60 -5.41
C GLY A 266 -19.30 -12.33 -4.05
N ASP A 267 -18.73 -12.89 -2.98
CA ASP A 267 -19.16 -12.60 -1.60
C ASP A 267 -19.03 -11.10 -1.28
N TYR A 268 -17.90 -10.50 -1.67
CA TYR A 268 -17.69 -9.06 -1.56
C TYR A 268 -18.74 -8.26 -2.36
N ALA A 269 -18.94 -8.60 -3.64
CA ALA A 269 -19.90 -7.93 -4.52
C ALA A 269 -21.31 -7.93 -3.89
N ARG A 270 -21.77 -9.09 -3.42
CA ARG A 270 -23.04 -9.25 -2.73
C ARG A 270 -23.12 -8.37 -1.48
N SER A 271 -22.08 -8.40 -0.64
CA SER A 271 -22.05 -7.62 0.62
C SER A 271 -22.07 -6.09 0.41
N ARG A 272 -21.68 -5.61 -0.77
CA ARG A 272 -21.67 -4.19 -1.15
C ARG A 272 -22.79 -3.82 -2.12
N GLY A 273 -23.85 -4.63 -2.20
CA GLY A 273 -25.04 -4.33 -3.01
C GLY A 273 -24.83 -4.48 -4.52
N PHE A 274 -23.75 -5.13 -4.96
CA PHE A 274 -23.54 -5.57 -6.34
C PHE A 274 -24.00 -7.03 -6.51
N GLY A 275 -25.20 -7.34 -6.04
CA GLY A 275 -25.70 -8.72 -5.96
C GLY A 275 -26.25 -9.28 -7.28
N TYR A 276 -26.25 -8.50 -8.36
CA TYR A 276 -26.74 -8.96 -9.67
C TYR A 276 -25.57 -9.50 -10.50
N LEU A 277 -25.64 -10.77 -10.90
CA LEU A 277 -24.72 -11.36 -11.86
C LEU A 277 -25.12 -10.93 -13.27
N LYS A 278 -24.28 -10.11 -13.91
CA LYS A 278 -24.51 -9.66 -15.29
C LYS A 278 -23.97 -10.65 -16.31
N GLU A 279 -22.74 -11.13 -16.11
CA GLU A 279 -22.06 -11.97 -17.08
C GLU A 279 -21.05 -12.90 -16.40
N VAL A 280 -20.99 -14.14 -16.90
CA VAL A 280 -19.88 -15.08 -16.70
C VAL A 280 -19.39 -15.46 -18.07
N LYS A 281 -18.23 -14.93 -18.46
CA LYS A 281 -17.64 -15.17 -19.76
C LYS A 281 -16.42 -16.06 -19.60
N LYS A 282 -16.51 -17.27 -20.14
CA LYS A 282 -15.35 -18.17 -20.23
C LYS A 282 -14.33 -17.57 -21.20
N LEU A 283 -13.08 -17.46 -20.76
CA LEU A 283 -11.98 -16.96 -21.57
C LEU A 283 -11.48 -18.11 -22.45
N THR A 284 -11.67 -17.99 -23.77
CA THR A 284 -11.38 -19.06 -24.75
C THR A 284 -10.17 -18.80 -25.65
N GLU A 285 -9.47 -17.66 -25.50
CA GLU A 285 -8.35 -17.33 -26.38
C GLU A 285 -6.99 -17.47 -25.69
N ASN A 286 -6.20 -18.35 -26.29
CA ASN A 286 -4.95 -18.90 -25.87
C ASN A 286 -3.80 -17.99 -26.35
N VAL A 287 -3.75 -16.76 -25.84
CA VAL A 287 -2.54 -15.94 -25.88
C VAL A 287 -2.03 -15.91 -24.45
N ASP A 288 -0.85 -16.49 -24.24
CA ASP A 288 -0.15 -16.62 -22.95
C ASP A 288 -0.72 -17.61 -21.92
N GLY A 289 -1.52 -18.60 -22.35
CA GLY A 289 -1.91 -19.74 -21.50
C GLY A 289 -2.89 -19.41 -20.37
N ILE A 290 -3.61 -18.29 -20.49
CA ILE A 290 -4.58 -17.82 -19.51
C ILE A 290 -5.92 -18.53 -19.73
N TYR A 291 -6.21 -19.53 -18.88
CA TYR A 291 -7.52 -20.19 -18.81
C TYR A 291 -8.32 -19.63 -17.63
N GLY A 292 -9.59 -19.29 -17.81
CA GLY A 292 -10.38 -18.72 -16.71
C GLY A 292 -11.73 -18.15 -17.11
N TYR A 293 -12.21 -17.23 -16.27
CA TYR A 293 -13.49 -16.53 -16.44
C TYR A 293 -13.31 -15.03 -16.21
N GLU A 294 -14.01 -14.24 -17.01
CA GLU A 294 -14.35 -12.85 -16.69
C GLU A 294 -15.76 -12.84 -16.10
N VAL A 295 -15.93 -12.21 -14.94
CA VAL A 295 -17.20 -12.18 -14.22
C VAL A 295 -17.56 -10.75 -13.85
N ILE A 296 -18.80 -10.37 -14.17
CA ILE A 296 -19.31 -9.02 -13.94
C ILE A 296 -20.49 -9.05 -12.96
N PHE A 297 -20.32 -8.31 -11.87
CA PHE A 297 -21.35 -8.08 -10.86
C PHE A 297 -21.82 -6.63 -10.92
N GLU A 298 -23.13 -6.39 -10.79
CA GLU A 298 -23.74 -5.06 -10.86
C GLU A 298 -24.72 -4.80 -9.71
N ILE A 299 -25.06 -3.53 -9.53
CA ILE A 299 -26.20 -3.13 -8.69
C ILE A 299 -27.48 -3.64 -9.36
N MET A 300 -28.39 -4.20 -8.56
CA MET A 300 -29.74 -4.53 -9.03
C MET A 300 -30.45 -3.20 -9.38
N ARG A 301 -30.66 -2.95 -10.68
CA ARG A 301 -31.37 -1.78 -11.19
C ARG A 301 -32.87 -2.04 -11.28
#